data_AF-A0A7S1K119-F1
#
_entry.id   AF-A0A7S1K119-F1
#
_cell.length_a   1.000
_cell.length_b   1.000
_cell.length_c   1.000
_cell.angle_alpha   90.00
_cell.angle_beta   90.00
_cell.angle_gamma   90.00
#
_symmetry.space_group_name_H-M   'P 1'
#
loop_
_entity.id
_entity.type
_entity.pdbx_description
1 polymer ?
#
loop_
_entity_poly.entity_id
_entity_poly.type
_entity_poly.pdbx_seq_one_letter_code
_entity_poly.pdbx_strand_id
1 'polypeptide(L)'
;TKVVISVQQLVQGDFAAAAVLISFGALLGKTGPLQLMFLTLFECVAYAVNLRLLDLLGVSDVGGSLGIHAFGCYFGLAASAILSPREVLAEQPDNASSYFSDLFAMIGSVFLWI
;
A
#
# COMPACT_ATOMS: atom_id res chain seq x y z
N THR A 1 -5.94 -28.10 10.45
CA THR A 1 -6.30 -27.54 9.13
C THR A 1 -5.02 -27.21 8.39
N LYS A 2 -4.87 -27.60 7.11
CA LYS A 2 -3.66 -27.29 6.33
C LYS A 2 -3.93 -26.07 5.45
N VAL A 3 -3.04 -25.09 5.47
CA VAL A 3 -3.01 -24.03 4.46
C VAL A 3 -2.25 -24.60 3.27
N VAL A 4 -2.98 -24.90 2.19
CA VAL A 4 -2.34 -25.17 0.89
C VAL A 4 -1.78 -23.84 0.39
N ILE A 5 -0.61 -23.85 -0.25
CA ILE A 5 -0.03 -22.68 -0.92
C ILE A 5 0.12 -23.04 -2.39
N SER A 6 -0.74 -22.47 -3.24
CA SER A 6 -0.69 -22.55 -4.70
C SER A 6 -0.17 -21.26 -5.31
N VAL A 7 0.16 -21.30 -6.61
CA VAL A 7 0.55 -20.09 -7.37
C VAL A 7 -0.53 -19.02 -7.28
N GLN A 8 -1.81 -19.40 -7.31
CA GLN A 8 -2.92 -18.45 -7.16
C GLN A 8 -2.90 -17.76 -5.80
N GLN A 9 -2.57 -18.48 -4.72
CA GLN A 9 -2.48 -17.89 -3.40
C GLN A 9 -1.27 -16.96 -3.25
N LEU A 10 -0.17 -17.26 -3.93
CA LEU A 10 0.98 -16.35 -4.01
C LEU A 10 0.60 -15.05 -4.73
N VAL A 11 -0.08 -15.14 -5.87
CA VAL A 11 -0.58 -13.96 -6.61
C VAL A 11 -1.54 -13.13 -5.75
N GLN A 12 -2.44 -13.78 -4.98
CA GLN A 12 -3.31 -13.07 -4.04
C GLN A 12 -2.52 -12.39 -2.90
N GLY A 13 -1.42 -13.00 -2.46
CA GLY A 13 -0.48 -12.38 -1.54
C GLY A 13 0.18 -11.13 -2.11
N ASP A 14 0.58 -11.17 -3.39
CA ASP A 14 1.17 -10.02 -4.08
C ASP A 14 0.17 -8.86 -4.24
N PHE A 15 -1.13 -9.15 -4.44
CA PHE A 15 -2.17 -8.11 -4.43
C PHE A 15 -2.33 -7.45 -3.05
N ALA A 16 -2.23 -8.23 -1.97
CA ALA A 16 -2.20 -7.65 -0.62
C ALA A 16 -0.95 -6.77 -0.42
N ALA A 17 0.22 -7.24 -0.90
CA ALA A 17 1.45 -6.46 -0.86
C ALA A 17 1.34 -5.16 -1.69
N ALA A 18 0.66 -5.20 -2.84
CA ALA A 18 0.39 -4.02 -3.65
C ALA A 18 -0.45 -2.98 -2.89
N ALA A 19 -1.52 -3.39 -2.19
CA ALA A 19 -2.30 -2.48 -1.34
C ALA A 19 -1.42 -1.82 -0.26
N VAL A 20 -0.57 -2.60 0.41
CA VAL A 20 0.37 -2.10 1.42
C VAL A 20 1.38 -1.11 0.83
N LEU A 21 1.90 -1.37 -0.38
CA LEU A 21 2.82 -0.45 -1.06
C LEU A 21 2.15 0.86 -1.47
N ILE A 22 0.86 0.83 -1.82
CA ILE A 22 0.06 2.05 -2.05
C ILE A 22 -0.07 2.84 -0.74
N SER A 23 -0.40 2.17 0.37
CA SER A 23 -0.45 2.80 1.70
C SER A 23 0.90 3.40 2.11
N PHE A 24 1.99 2.68 1.82
CA PHE A 24 3.35 3.16 2.08
C PHE A 24 3.65 4.46 1.33
N GLY A 25 3.13 4.65 0.11
CA GLY A 25 3.28 5.92 -0.62
C GLY A 25 2.79 7.14 0.17
N ALA A 26 1.72 7.01 0.97
CA ALA A 26 1.21 8.10 1.81
C ALA A 26 2.06 8.36 3.08
N LEU A 27 2.86 7.37 3.49
CA LEU A 27 3.69 7.34 4.70
C LEU A 27 5.18 7.56 4.41
N LEU A 28 5.59 7.56 3.14
CA LEU A 28 6.97 7.71 2.71
C LEU A 28 7.60 8.97 3.31
N GLY A 29 8.74 8.80 3.99
CA GLY A 29 9.45 9.88 4.67
C GLY A 29 8.86 10.31 6.02
N LYS A 30 7.74 9.73 6.48
CA LYS A 30 7.05 10.13 7.73
C LYS A 30 7.11 9.08 8.82
N THR A 31 7.39 7.83 8.48
CA THR A 31 7.42 6.69 9.43
C THR A 31 8.68 5.85 9.30
N GLY A 32 9.09 5.21 10.39
CA GLY A 32 10.23 4.30 10.43
C GLY A 32 9.91 2.86 10.00
N PRO A 33 10.94 2.02 9.73
CA PRO A 33 10.75 0.64 9.25
C PRO A 33 9.93 -0.24 10.18
N LEU A 34 10.09 -0.07 11.51
CA LEU A 34 9.33 -0.84 12.48
C LEU A 34 7.83 -0.46 12.50
N GLN A 35 7.52 0.82 12.33
CA GLN A 35 6.13 1.28 12.21
C GLN A 35 5.47 0.72 10.95
N LEU A 36 6.21 0.72 9.83
CA LEU A 36 5.74 0.12 8.58
C LEU A 36 5.51 -1.39 8.73
N MET A 37 6.39 -2.13 9.40
CA MET A 37 6.19 -3.56 9.67
C MET A 37 4.88 -3.83 10.44
N PHE A 38 4.60 -3.05 11.49
CA PHE A 38 3.34 -3.18 12.22
C PHE A 38 2.15 -2.79 11.36
N LEU A 39 2.25 -1.69 10.62
CA LEU A 39 1.20 -1.24 9.71
C LEU A 39 0.86 -2.30 8.67
N THR A 40 1.86 -2.91 8.04
CA THR A 40 1.68 -4.04 7.10
C THR A 40 0.95 -5.22 7.72
N LEU A 41 1.28 -5.60 8.97
CA LEU A 41 0.58 -6.70 9.65
C LEU A 41 -0.92 -6.40 9.83
N PHE A 42 -1.26 -5.19 10.28
CA PHE A 42 -2.66 -4.80 10.48
C PHE A 42 -3.40 -4.57 9.16
N GLU A 43 -2.74 -3.97 8.19
CA GLU A 43 -3.29 -3.69 6.87
C GLU A 43 -3.63 -4.98 6.12
N CYS A 44 -2.76 -6.01 6.17
CA CYS A 44 -3.04 -7.31 5.56
C CYS A 44 -4.32 -7.96 6.13
N VAL A 45 -4.58 -7.83 7.43
CA VAL A 45 -5.81 -8.32 8.06
C VAL A 45 -7.01 -7.51 7.58
N ALA A 46 -6.91 -6.17 7.58
CA ALA A 46 -7.96 -5.29 7.12
C ALA A 46 -8.30 -5.50 5.62
N TYR A 47 -7.28 -5.70 4.78
CA TYR A 47 -7.40 -6.02 3.36
C TYR A 47 -8.18 -7.32 3.14
N ALA A 48 -7.82 -8.39 3.87
CA ALA A 48 -8.52 -9.67 3.78
C ALA A 48 -10.01 -9.55 4.18
N VAL A 49 -10.30 -8.78 5.24
CA VAL A 49 -11.68 -8.51 5.66
C VAL A 49 -12.43 -7.69 4.59
N ASN A 50 -11.77 -6.68 3.99
CA ASN A 50 -12.34 -5.85 2.94
C ASN A 50 -12.71 -6.66 1.70
N LEU A 51 -11.80 -7.51 1.20
CA LEU A 51 -12.10 -8.41 0.08
C LEU A 51 -13.29 -9.32 0.39
N ARG A 52 -13.33 -9.90 1.60
CA ARG A 52 -14.45 -10.74 1.99
C ARG A 52 -15.78 -9.97 2.02
N LEU A 53 -15.77 -8.70 2.42
CA LEU A 53 -16.95 -7.84 2.38
C LEU A 53 -17.40 -7.55 0.95
N LEU A 54 -16.47 -7.21 0.05
CA LEU A 54 -16.77 -6.98 -1.37
C LEU A 54 -17.40 -8.22 -2.03
N ASP A 55 -16.87 -9.41 -1.74
CA ASP A 55 -17.43 -10.69 -2.19
C ASP A 55 -18.87 -10.89 -1.71
N LEU A 56 -19.13 -10.62 -0.42
CA LEU A 56 -20.46 -10.76 0.17
C LEU A 56 -21.47 -9.76 -0.42
N LEU A 57 -21.00 -8.60 -0.85
CA LEU A 57 -21.80 -7.58 -1.52
C LEU A 57 -21.98 -7.84 -3.03
N GLY A 58 -21.33 -8.88 -3.58
CA GLY A 58 -21.40 -9.20 -5.00
C GLY A 58 -20.72 -8.16 -5.91
N VAL A 59 -19.72 -7.45 -5.39
CA VAL A 59 -18.99 -6.42 -6.14
C VAL A 59 -18.06 -7.09 -7.16
N SER A 60 -18.14 -6.64 -8.41
CA SER A 60 -17.20 -7.06 -9.45
C SER A 60 -16.04 -6.06 -9.53
N ASP A 61 -14.84 -6.50 -9.12
CA ASP A 61 -13.63 -5.67 -9.08
C ASP A 61 -12.40 -6.43 -9.58
N VAL A 62 -12.44 -6.88 -10.83
CA VAL A 62 -11.41 -7.74 -11.44
C VAL A 62 -10.01 -7.09 -11.39
N GLY A 63 -9.94 -5.77 -11.56
CA GLY A 63 -8.67 -5.01 -11.52
C GLY A 63 -8.26 -4.51 -10.14
N GLY A 64 -9.05 -4.78 -9.09
CA GLY A 64 -8.75 -4.32 -7.73
C GLY A 64 -8.85 -2.81 -7.54
N SER A 65 -9.62 -2.09 -8.35
CA SER A 65 -9.77 -0.63 -8.25
C SER A 65 -10.32 -0.23 -6.89
N LEU A 66 -11.22 -1.04 -6.32
CA LEU A 66 -11.80 -0.84 -4.99
C LEU A 66 -11.01 -1.62 -3.92
N GLY A 67 -10.82 -2.92 -4.14
CA GLY A 67 -10.23 -3.85 -3.17
C GLY A 67 -8.75 -3.59 -2.88
N ILE A 68 -8.00 -3.09 -3.86
CA ILE A 68 -6.55 -2.84 -3.76
C ILE A 68 -6.29 -1.33 -3.73
N HIS A 69 -6.62 -0.62 -4.81
CA HIS A 69 -6.17 0.77 -5.01
C HIS A 69 -6.88 1.76 -4.10
N ALA A 70 -8.21 1.80 -4.12
CA ALA A 70 -8.97 2.69 -3.25
C ALA A 70 -8.75 2.34 -1.77
N PHE A 71 -8.81 1.05 -1.43
CA PHE A 71 -8.52 0.57 -0.08
C PHE A 71 -7.15 1.04 0.43
N GLY A 72 -6.06 0.73 -0.30
CA GLY A 72 -4.71 1.11 0.12
C GLY A 72 -4.52 2.63 0.16
N CYS A 73 -5.09 3.37 -0.80
CA CYS A 73 -5.03 4.83 -0.79
C CYS A 73 -5.67 5.42 0.48
N TYR A 74 -6.91 5.05 0.79
CA TYR A 74 -7.61 5.60 1.96
C TYR A 74 -7.06 5.06 3.28
N PHE A 75 -6.61 3.80 3.33
CA PHE A 75 -5.93 3.26 4.51
C PHE A 75 -4.63 4.02 4.77
N GLY A 76 -3.78 4.20 3.75
CA GLY A 76 -2.55 4.99 3.84
C GLY A 76 -2.78 6.44 4.25
N LEU A 77 -3.79 7.11 3.69
CA LEU A 77 -4.13 8.49 4.08
C LEU A 77 -4.59 8.57 5.54
N ALA A 78 -5.44 7.64 6.00
CA ALA A 78 -5.87 7.57 7.39
C ALA A 78 -4.69 7.31 8.34
N ALA A 79 -3.81 6.36 7.97
CA ALA A 79 -2.59 6.09 8.72
C ALA A 79 -1.66 7.31 8.75
N SER A 80 -1.48 7.99 7.62
CA SER A 80 -0.67 9.21 7.50
C SER A 80 -1.22 10.32 8.39
N ALA A 81 -2.54 10.51 8.44
CA ALA A 81 -3.16 11.51 9.30
C ALA A 81 -2.93 11.26 10.80
N ILE A 82 -2.77 10.01 11.22
CA ILE A 82 -2.55 9.62 12.62
C ILE A 82 -1.07 9.59 12.99
N LEU A 83 -0.23 9.04 12.10
CA LEU A 83 1.17 8.72 12.38
C LEU A 83 2.15 9.85 12.00
N SER A 84 1.73 10.82 11.18
CA SER A 84 2.61 11.91 10.75
C SER A 84 3.02 12.80 11.95
N PRO A 85 4.32 12.95 12.22
CA PRO A 85 4.82 13.91 13.20
C PRO A 85 4.40 15.34 12.83
N ARG A 86 4.19 16.20 13.83
CA ARG A 86 3.81 17.62 13.59
C ARG A 86 4.90 18.38 12.85
N GLU A 87 6.15 17.96 13.00
CA GLU A 87 7.34 18.50 12.36
C GLU A 87 7.26 18.36 10.83
N VAL A 88 6.54 17.36 10.32
CA VAL A 88 6.31 17.15 8.87
C VAL A 88 5.43 18.25 8.26
N LEU A 89 4.69 19.01 9.08
CA LEU A 89 3.89 20.16 8.61
C LEU A 89 4.75 21.39 8.32
N ALA A 90 6.00 21.42 8.80
CA ALA A 90 6.97 22.45 8.42
C ALA A 90 7.60 22.12 7.06
N GLU A 91 8.27 23.10 6.44
CA GLU A 91 9.00 22.86 5.20
C GLU A 91 9.97 21.69 5.34
N GLN A 92 9.89 20.75 4.38
CA GLN A 92 10.75 19.57 4.31
C GLN A 92 11.70 19.74 3.12
N PRO A 93 12.88 20.37 3.31
CA PRO A 93 13.82 20.61 2.22
C PRO A 93 14.32 19.32 1.55
N ASP A 94 14.34 18.22 2.30
CA ASP A 94 14.75 16.90 1.81
C ASP A 94 13.62 16.17 1.06
N ASN A 95 12.37 16.67 1.10
CA ASN A 95 11.26 16.15 0.29
C ASN A 95 11.28 16.76 -1.12
N ALA A 96 12.42 16.60 -1.79
CA ALA A 96 12.66 17.08 -3.15
C ALA A 96 13.33 15.98 -3.98
N SER A 97 13.16 16.03 -5.29
CA SER A 97 13.84 15.13 -6.21
C SER A 97 15.17 15.71 -6.70
N SER A 98 15.99 14.81 -7.26
CA SER A 98 17.17 15.12 -8.05
C SER A 98 17.05 14.39 -9.39
N TYR A 99 17.86 14.78 -10.37
CA TYR A 99 17.91 14.13 -11.67
C TYR A 99 18.07 12.59 -11.56
N PHE A 100 18.97 12.12 -10.70
CA PHE A 100 19.20 10.69 -10.52
C PHE A 100 18.04 9.99 -9.80
N SER A 101 17.45 10.60 -8.78
CA SER A 101 16.29 10.00 -8.10
C SER A 101 15.09 9.88 -9.02
N ASP A 102 14.87 10.88 -9.89
CA ASP A 102 13.79 10.84 -10.89
C ASP A 102 14.04 9.76 -11.95
N LEU A 103 15.29 9.57 -12.41
CA LEU A 103 15.63 8.45 -13.29
C LEU A 103 15.32 7.09 -12.63
N PHE A 104 15.66 6.91 -11.35
CA PHE A 104 15.32 5.69 -10.60
C PHE A 104 13.80 5.51 -10.44
N ALA A 105 13.07 6.58 -10.14
CA ALA A 105 11.61 6.55 -10.06
C ALA A 105 10.98 6.15 -11.41
N MET A 106 11.52 6.65 -12.52
CA MET A 106 11.03 6.32 -13.87
C MET A 106 11.23 4.86 -14.24
N ILE A 107 12.28 4.19 -13.74
CA ILE A 107 12.42 2.74 -13.92
C ILE A 107 11.21 2.03 -13.31
N GLY A 108 10.87 2.35 -12.05
CA GLY A 108 9.68 1.78 -11.38
C GLY A 108 8.38 2.06 -12.14
N SER A 109 8.18 3.32 -12.57
CA SER A 109 6.99 3.72 -13.33
C SER A 109 6.81 2.93 -14.63
N VAL A 110 7.90 2.63 -15.36
CA VAL A 110 7.83 1.84 -16.60
C VAL A 110 7.48 0.37 -16.30
N PHE A 111 8.05 -0.24 -15.27
CA PHE A 111 7.73 -1.62 -14.89
C PHE A 111 6.30 -1.79 -14.35
N LEU A 112 5.72 -0.75 -13.76
CA LEU A 112 4.31 -0.76 -13.36
C LEU A 112 3.35 -0.58 -14.54
N TRP A 113 3.82 0.03 -15.64
CA TRP A 113 3.00 0.34 -16.80
C TRP A 113 2.92 -0.80 -17.83
N ILE A 114 4.04 -1.51 -18.04
CA ILE A 114 4.16 -2.65 -18.98
C ILE A 114 3.55 -3.91 -18.38
#